data_AF-A0A9R0T5G7-F1
#
_entry.id   AF-A0A9R0T5G7-F1
#
_cell.length_a   1.000
_cell.length_b   1.000
_cell.length_c   1.000
_cell.angle_alpha   90.00
_cell.angle_beta   90.00
_cell.angle_gamma   90.00
#
_symmetry.space_group_name_H-M   'P 1'
#
loop_
_entity.id
_entity.type
_entity.pdbx_description
1 polymer ?
#
loop_
_entity_poly.entity_id
_entity_poly.type
_entity_poly.pdbx_seq_one_letter_code
_entity_poly.pdbx_strand_id
1 'polypeptide(L)'
;MGFLHKTSKQTAKLKSLLGLAVSRIAVARQPRLARRSIACSDVSQLLVLGHLDRALHRAEQVIQEDNMLEAFGIIELYCKRLIEQAEQLDKPEECGEELREAAASIMFAAGWCGDLQELLFARTILADKFGGDFAVAAKEGTGIVDPILVWKLSGNTTSMELKKKLTKEIAAENNILVDFSELPEATEDGSDILLDFCRLQEATDEGNNNVPDSQELLGQMSCQDDMDEGSESDRECAHRYQF
;
A
#
# COMPACT_ATOMS: atom_id res chain seq x y z
N MET A 1 -22.31 -28.33 -15.95
CA MET A 1 -22.88 -27.80 -14.68
C MET A 1 -21.87 -27.75 -13.52
N GLY A 2 -20.54 -27.63 -13.74
CA GLY A 2 -19.53 -27.74 -12.67
C GLY A 2 -18.74 -26.47 -12.29
N PHE A 3 -18.87 -25.38 -13.05
CA PHE A 3 -18.02 -24.19 -12.88
C PHE A 3 -18.38 -23.34 -11.64
N LEU A 4 -19.68 -23.11 -11.40
CA LEU A 4 -20.14 -22.23 -10.30
C LEU A 4 -19.82 -22.78 -8.89
N HIS A 5 -19.79 -24.10 -8.73
CA HIS A 5 -19.47 -24.72 -7.43
C HIS A 5 -17.97 -24.66 -7.10
N LYS A 6 -17.11 -24.62 -8.13
CA LYS A 6 -15.65 -24.54 -7.96
C LYS A 6 -15.23 -23.14 -7.49
N THR A 7 -15.84 -22.10 -8.06
CA THR A 7 -15.50 -20.69 -7.78
C THR A 7 -15.88 -20.30 -6.34
N SER A 8 -17.08 -20.65 -5.89
CA SER A 8 -17.53 -20.37 -4.51
C SER A 8 -16.60 -20.98 -3.44
N LYS A 9 -16.14 -22.23 -3.64
CA LYS A 9 -15.17 -22.87 -2.72
C LYS A 9 -13.80 -22.19 -2.76
N GLN A 10 -13.35 -21.72 -3.92
CA GLN A 10 -12.12 -20.95 -4.05
C GLN A 10 -12.23 -19.58 -3.35
N THR A 11 -13.38 -18.93 -3.44
CA THR A 11 -13.64 -17.64 -2.78
C THR A 11 -13.62 -17.75 -1.27
N ALA A 12 -14.27 -18.77 -0.68
CA ALA A 12 -14.20 -19.01 0.76
C ALA A 12 -12.75 -19.24 1.24
N LYS A 13 -11.97 -20.01 0.47
CA LYS A 13 -10.54 -20.23 0.76
C LYS A 13 -9.73 -18.93 0.64
N LEU A 14 -9.97 -18.13 -0.39
CA LEU A 14 -9.30 -16.85 -0.59
C LEU A 14 -9.56 -15.92 0.60
N LYS A 15 -10.82 -15.77 1.05
CA LYS A 15 -11.15 -14.98 2.25
C LYS A 15 -10.37 -15.42 3.47
N SER A 16 -10.31 -16.73 3.71
CA SER A 16 -9.55 -17.30 4.83
C SER A 16 -8.05 -16.99 4.72
N LEU A 17 -7.45 -17.14 3.53
CA LEU A 17 -6.03 -16.85 3.30
C LEU A 17 -5.72 -15.37 3.51
N LEU A 18 -6.55 -14.46 2.98
CA LEU A 18 -6.37 -13.02 3.14
C LEU A 18 -6.52 -12.59 4.62
N GLY A 19 -7.47 -13.17 5.35
CA GLY A 19 -7.62 -12.91 6.79
C GLY A 19 -6.41 -13.38 7.62
N LEU A 20 -5.83 -14.53 7.25
CA LEU A 20 -4.58 -15.01 7.83
C LEU A 20 -3.40 -14.11 7.45
N ALA A 21 -3.34 -13.61 6.21
CA ALA A 21 -2.31 -12.69 5.76
C ALA A 21 -2.32 -11.39 6.57
N VAL A 22 -3.50 -10.79 6.80
CA VAL A 22 -3.65 -9.61 7.68
C VAL A 22 -3.10 -9.90 9.09
N SER A 23 -3.46 -11.04 9.66
CA SER A 23 -2.96 -11.45 10.98
C SER A 23 -1.44 -11.65 10.99
N ARG A 24 -0.89 -12.22 9.91
CA ARG A 24 0.55 -12.46 9.75
C ARG A 24 1.31 -11.15 9.57
N ILE A 25 0.78 -10.18 8.83
CA ILE A 25 1.37 -8.85 8.63
C ILE A 25 1.62 -8.16 9.98
N ALA A 26 0.66 -8.22 10.92
CA ALA A 26 0.82 -7.64 12.25
C ALA A 26 2.06 -8.19 12.99
N VAL A 27 2.33 -9.50 12.84
CA VAL A 27 3.52 -10.16 13.40
C VAL A 27 4.78 -9.81 12.60
N ALA A 28 4.70 -9.82 11.26
CA ALA A 28 5.82 -9.56 10.37
C ALA A 28 6.37 -8.13 10.47
N ARG A 29 5.55 -7.16 10.91
CA ARG A 29 5.99 -5.78 11.20
C ARG A 29 7.04 -5.71 12.31
N GLN A 30 6.96 -6.56 13.34
CA GLN A 30 7.83 -6.49 14.53
C GLN A 30 9.33 -6.63 14.21
N PRO A 31 9.79 -7.68 13.48
CA PRO A 31 11.20 -7.79 13.13
C PRO A 31 11.68 -6.67 12.19
N ARG A 32 10.79 -6.07 11.38
CA ARG A 32 11.11 -4.95 10.48
C ARG A 32 11.35 -3.66 11.27
N LEU A 33 10.48 -3.36 12.23
CA LEU A 33 10.65 -2.25 13.18
C LEU A 33 11.94 -2.39 13.99
N ALA A 34 12.28 -3.60 14.44
CA ALA A 34 13.53 -3.86 15.14
C ALA A 34 14.76 -3.57 14.26
N ARG A 35 14.77 -4.07 13.01
CA ARG A 35 15.87 -3.79 12.07
C ARG A 35 15.99 -2.31 11.73
N ARG A 36 14.86 -1.61 11.53
CA ARG A 36 14.81 -0.16 11.33
C ARG A 36 15.45 0.57 12.51
N SER A 37 15.07 0.24 13.74
CA SER A 37 15.61 0.86 14.95
C SER A 37 17.11 0.64 15.10
N ILE A 38 17.60 -0.59 14.84
CA ILE A 38 19.03 -0.92 14.85
C ILE A 38 19.78 -0.10 13.79
N ALA A 39 19.28 -0.08 12.55
CA ALA A 39 19.90 0.66 11.46
C ALA A 39 19.95 2.18 11.75
N CYS A 40 18.90 2.74 12.34
CA CYS A 40 18.88 4.13 12.77
C CYS A 40 19.95 4.43 13.84
N SER A 41 20.07 3.57 14.86
CA SER A 41 21.14 3.70 15.86
C SER A 41 22.53 3.60 15.23
N ASP A 42 22.72 2.69 14.28
CA ASP A 42 23.98 2.50 13.57
C ASP A 42 24.34 3.74 12.72
N VAL A 43 23.36 4.41 12.09
CA VAL A 43 23.60 5.69 11.40
C VAL A 43 24.19 6.70 12.37
N SER A 44 23.55 6.96 13.51
CA SER A 44 24.02 7.93 14.50
C SER A 44 25.43 7.61 15.00
N GLN A 45 25.70 6.34 15.33
CA GLN A 45 27.02 5.91 15.78
C GLN A 45 28.10 6.09 14.70
N LEU A 46 27.80 5.76 13.45
CA LEU A 46 28.74 5.92 12.34
C LEU A 46 29.04 7.39 12.02
N LEU A 47 28.06 8.27 12.18
CA LEU A 47 28.26 9.71 12.03
C LEU A 47 29.20 10.27 13.10
N VAL A 48 29.06 9.86 14.36
CA VAL A 48 29.98 10.24 15.45
C VAL A 48 31.42 9.77 15.17
N LEU A 49 31.58 8.61 14.54
CA LEU A 49 32.88 8.07 14.14
C LEU A 49 33.44 8.70 12.85
N GLY A 50 32.71 9.60 12.20
CA GLY A 50 33.12 10.21 10.92
C GLY A 50 33.06 9.26 9.72
N HIS A 51 32.29 8.17 9.81
CA HIS A 51 32.17 7.17 8.74
C HIS A 51 30.94 7.42 7.85
N LEU A 52 30.96 8.55 7.13
CA LEU A 52 29.80 9.04 6.36
C LEU A 52 29.28 8.04 5.32
N ASP A 53 30.16 7.42 4.54
CA ASP A 53 29.78 6.44 3.51
C ASP A 53 29.03 5.23 4.11
N ARG A 54 29.52 4.72 5.24
CA ARG A 54 28.86 3.62 5.96
C ARG A 54 27.54 4.08 6.58
N ALA A 55 27.47 5.31 7.08
CA ALA A 55 26.23 5.88 7.60
C ALA A 55 25.17 5.99 6.49
N LEU A 56 25.54 6.41 5.28
CA LEU A 56 24.64 6.44 4.13
C LEU A 56 24.15 5.04 3.73
N HIS A 57 25.01 4.03 3.79
CA HIS A 57 24.59 2.65 3.58
C HIS A 57 23.60 2.15 4.65
N ARG A 58 23.77 2.57 5.91
CA ARG A 58 22.80 2.26 6.97
C ARG A 58 21.50 3.06 6.83
N ALA A 59 21.56 4.30 6.35
CA ALA A 59 20.38 5.09 6.04
C ALA A 59 19.56 4.44 4.92
N GLU A 60 20.21 3.87 3.89
CA GLU A 60 19.54 3.07 2.86
C GLU A 60 18.76 1.90 3.46
N GLN A 61 19.32 1.20 4.44
CA GLN A 61 18.64 0.11 5.14
C GLN A 61 17.40 0.61 5.90
N VAL A 62 17.47 1.77 6.56
CA VAL A 62 16.31 2.38 7.22
C VAL A 62 15.20 2.66 6.21
N ILE A 63 15.51 3.26 5.06
CA ILE A 63 14.54 3.54 4.00
C ILE A 63 13.90 2.24 3.48
N GLN A 64 14.68 1.17 3.30
CA GLN A 64 14.16 -0.12 2.86
C GLN A 64 13.20 -0.75 3.86
N GLU A 65 13.51 -0.67 5.16
CA GLU A 65 12.61 -1.18 6.20
C GLU A 65 11.33 -0.35 6.30
N ASP A 66 11.40 0.98 6.17
CA ASP A 66 10.25 1.88 6.13
C ASP A 66 9.35 1.62 4.92
N ASN A 67 9.94 1.51 3.73
CA ASN A 67 9.21 1.14 2.51
C ASN A 67 8.45 -0.18 2.65
N MET A 68 9.07 -1.18 3.28
CA MET A 68 8.42 -2.46 3.52
C MET A 68 7.28 -2.35 4.56
N LEU A 69 7.45 -1.56 5.62
CA LEU A 69 6.42 -1.31 6.63
C LEU A 69 5.20 -0.58 6.04
N GLU A 70 5.43 0.38 5.16
CA GLU A 70 4.37 1.09 4.43
C GLU A 70 3.70 0.18 3.41
N ALA A 71 4.48 -0.63 2.67
CA ALA A 71 3.92 -1.64 1.76
C ALA A 71 3.03 -2.64 2.49
N PHE A 72 3.38 -3.06 3.71
CA PHE A 72 2.50 -3.87 4.55
C PHE A 72 1.17 -3.18 4.87
N GLY A 73 1.14 -1.86 5.04
CA GLY A 73 -0.11 -1.10 5.19
C GLY A 73 -1.00 -1.18 3.96
N ILE A 74 -0.42 -0.98 2.78
CA ILE A 74 -1.14 -1.07 1.49
C ILE A 74 -1.67 -2.50 1.25
N ILE A 75 -0.83 -3.52 1.49
CA ILE A 75 -1.21 -4.92 1.35
C ILE A 75 -2.37 -5.28 2.30
N GLU A 76 -2.30 -4.82 3.55
CA GLU A 76 -3.35 -5.04 4.54
C GLU A 76 -4.68 -4.41 4.11
N LEU A 77 -4.66 -3.18 3.58
CA LEU A 77 -5.83 -2.51 3.03
C LEU A 77 -6.47 -3.33 1.90
N TYR A 78 -5.66 -3.77 0.92
CA TYR A 78 -6.16 -4.56 -0.19
C TYR A 78 -6.68 -5.94 0.22
N CYS A 79 -6.06 -6.58 1.23
CA CYS A 79 -6.58 -7.82 1.79
C CYS A 79 -7.99 -7.62 2.37
N LYS A 80 -8.20 -6.57 3.17
CA LYS A 80 -9.51 -6.25 3.77
C LYS A 80 -10.55 -5.98 2.67
N ARG A 81 -10.20 -5.18 1.68
CA ARG A 81 -11.09 -4.86 0.56
C ARG A 81 -11.51 -6.10 -0.23
N LEU A 82 -10.57 -6.99 -0.55
CA LEU A 82 -10.87 -8.24 -1.24
C LEU A 82 -11.72 -9.20 -0.40
N ILE A 83 -11.58 -9.17 0.94
CA ILE A 83 -12.43 -9.97 1.85
C ILE A 83 -13.87 -9.46 1.85
N GLU A 84 -14.04 -8.13 1.90
CA GLU A 84 -15.35 -7.46 1.89
C GLU A 84 -16.10 -7.71 0.58
N GLN A 85 -15.41 -7.60 -0.56
CA GLN A 85 -16.00 -7.74 -1.90
C GLN A 85 -15.77 -9.11 -2.54
N ALA A 86 -15.46 -10.14 -1.74
CA ALA A 86 -15.01 -11.45 -2.23
C ALA A 86 -16.00 -12.13 -3.20
N GLU A 87 -17.30 -11.92 -3.04
CA GLU A 87 -18.33 -12.50 -3.91
C GLU A 87 -18.24 -11.99 -5.35
N GLN A 88 -17.82 -10.73 -5.53
CA GLN A 88 -17.63 -10.15 -6.88
C GLN A 88 -16.47 -10.85 -7.62
N LEU A 89 -15.51 -11.41 -6.89
CA LEU A 89 -14.38 -12.17 -7.47
C LEU A 89 -14.81 -13.50 -8.10
N ASP A 90 -16.06 -13.95 -7.92
CA ASP A 90 -16.62 -15.08 -8.70
C ASP A 90 -17.01 -14.68 -10.12
N LYS A 91 -17.09 -13.37 -10.38
CA LYS A 91 -17.40 -12.78 -11.68
C LYS A 91 -16.36 -11.72 -12.05
N PRO A 92 -15.15 -12.15 -12.45
CA PRO A 92 -14.01 -11.25 -12.72
C PRO A 92 -14.27 -10.22 -13.83
N GLU A 93 -15.21 -10.50 -14.74
CA GLU A 93 -15.65 -9.59 -15.81
C GLU A 93 -16.53 -8.43 -15.29
N GLU A 94 -17.22 -8.62 -14.15
CA GLU A 94 -18.08 -7.61 -13.52
C GLU A 94 -17.31 -6.79 -12.45
N CYS A 95 -16.03 -7.10 -12.20
CA CYS A 95 -15.22 -6.41 -11.19
C CYS A 95 -14.79 -5.02 -11.69
N GLY A 96 -15.10 -3.98 -10.91
CA GLY A 96 -14.60 -2.62 -11.14
C GLY A 96 -13.08 -2.51 -11.02
N GLU A 97 -12.53 -1.40 -11.52
CA GLU A 97 -11.09 -1.14 -11.58
C GLU A 97 -10.41 -1.25 -10.21
N GLU A 98 -11.01 -0.68 -9.17
CA GLU A 98 -10.46 -0.69 -7.80
C GLU A 98 -10.31 -2.12 -7.24
N LEU A 99 -11.23 -3.04 -7.57
CA LEU A 99 -11.15 -4.42 -7.11
C LEU A 99 -10.11 -5.22 -7.91
N ARG A 100 -9.96 -4.90 -9.20
CA ARG A 100 -8.92 -5.46 -10.07
C ARG A 100 -7.54 -4.98 -9.64
N GLU A 101 -7.39 -3.70 -9.30
CA GLU A 101 -6.16 -3.14 -8.73
C GLU A 101 -5.80 -3.86 -7.43
N ALA A 102 -6.74 -3.98 -6.49
CA ALA A 102 -6.50 -4.70 -5.24
C ALA A 102 -6.03 -6.15 -5.49
N ALA A 103 -6.67 -6.87 -6.42
CA ALA A 103 -6.27 -8.22 -6.78
C ALA A 103 -4.87 -8.27 -7.40
N ALA A 104 -4.57 -7.39 -8.36
CA ALA A 104 -3.27 -7.31 -9.03
C ALA A 104 -2.16 -6.94 -8.03
N SER A 105 -2.41 -5.99 -7.14
CA SER A 105 -1.51 -5.56 -6.06
C SER A 105 -1.16 -6.68 -5.09
N ILE A 106 -2.14 -7.50 -4.69
CA ILE A 106 -1.86 -8.69 -3.87
C ILE A 106 -1.03 -9.74 -4.63
N MET A 107 -1.34 -9.96 -5.91
CA MET A 107 -0.58 -10.90 -6.75
C MET A 107 0.87 -10.45 -6.95
N PHE A 108 1.09 -9.15 -7.13
CA PHE A 108 2.41 -8.54 -7.21
C PHE A 108 3.17 -8.71 -5.88
N ALA A 109 2.58 -8.27 -4.77
CA ALA A 109 3.18 -8.31 -3.44
C ALA A 109 3.60 -9.72 -3.00
N ALA A 110 2.86 -10.75 -3.41
CA ALA A 110 3.20 -12.14 -3.11
C ALA A 110 4.60 -12.55 -3.62
N GLY A 111 5.15 -11.88 -4.64
CA GLY A 111 6.54 -12.11 -5.11
C GLY A 111 7.62 -11.56 -4.18
N TRP A 112 7.30 -10.55 -3.38
CA TRP A 112 8.24 -9.79 -2.56
C TRP A 112 8.18 -10.18 -1.08
N CYS A 113 7.01 -10.61 -0.61
CA CYS A 113 6.78 -10.94 0.79
C CYS A 113 6.94 -12.45 1.06
N GLY A 114 8.18 -12.94 1.11
CA GLY A 114 8.49 -14.36 1.40
C GLY A 114 7.98 -14.85 2.76
N ASP A 115 7.84 -13.94 3.73
CA ASP A 115 7.32 -14.23 5.08
C ASP A 115 5.79 -14.42 5.10
N LEU A 116 5.10 -14.11 4.00
CA LEU A 116 3.63 -14.15 3.86
C LEU A 116 3.22 -15.22 2.85
N GLN A 117 3.37 -16.49 3.22
CA GLN A 117 3.01 -17.63 2.37
C GLN A 117 1.53 -17.64 1.99
N GLU A 118 0.68 -17.06 2.83
CA GLU A 118 -0.75 -16.89 2.57
C GLU A 118 -1.02 -16.08 1.29
N LEU A 119 -0.19 -15.07 0.99
CA LEU A 119 -0.29 -14.28 -0.24
C LEU A 119 0.12 -15.09 -1.48
N LEU A 120 1.10 -15.98 -1.36
CA LEU A 120 1.50 -16.89 -2.44
C LEU A 120 0.34 -17.80 -2.85
N PHE A 121 -0.38 -18.36 -1.86
CA PHE A 121 -1.58 -19.15 -2.13
C PHE A 121 -2.72 -18.29 -2.68
N ALA A 122 -2.95 -17.09 -2.13
CA ALA A 122 -3.96 -16.16 -2.65
C ALA A 122 -3.70 -15.82 -4.12
N ARG A 123 -2.45 -15.58 -4.51
CA ARG A 123 -2.04 -15.33 -5.90
C ARG A 123 -2.45 -16.47 -6.84
N THR A 124 -2.31 -17.72 -6.43
CA THR A 124 -2.74 -18.86 -7.27
C THR A 124 -4.25 -18.87 -7.50
N ILE A 125 -5.04 -18.55 -6.49
CA ILE A 125 -6.50 -18.49 -6.60
C ILE A 125 -6.93 -17.30 -7.47
N LEU A 126 -6.28 -16.15 -7.32
CA LEU A 126 -6.55 -14.96 -8.13
C LEU A 126 -6.15 -15.18 -9.60
N ALA A 127 -5.03 -15.84 -9.87
CA ALA A 127 -4.66 -16.23 -11.24
C ALA A 127 -5.68 -17.17 -11.88
N ASP A 128 -6.19 -18.16 -11.13
CA ASP A 128 -7.26 -19.04 -11.61
C ASP A 128 -8.56 -18.28 -11.94
N LYS A 129 -8.84 -17.18 -11.23
CA LYS A 129 -10.04 -16.36 -11.41
C LYS A 129 -9.92 -15.36 -12.55
N PHE A 130 -8.85 -14.56 -12.57
CA PHE A 130 -8.67 -13.47 -13.53
C PHE A 130 -7.95 -13.89 -14.83
N GLY A 131 -7.37 -15.09 -14.85
CA GLY A 131 -6.69 -15.64 -16.02
C GLY A 131 -5.18 -15.37 -16.06
N GLY A 132 -4.51 -16.06 -16.99
CA GLY A 132 -3.06 -16.04 -17.12
C GLY A 132 -2.48 -14.67 -17.49
N ASP A 133 -3.10 -13.98 -18.44
CA ASP A 133 -2.62 -12.66 -18.91
C ASP A 133 -2.65 -11.62 -17.79
N PHE A 134 -3.73 -11.63 -16.99
CA PHE A 134 -3.83 -10.81 -15.80
C PHE A 134 -2.74 -11.14 -14.78
N ALA A 135 -2.45 -12.43 -14.58
CA ALA A 135 -1.42 -12.87 -13.65
C ALA A 135 -0.01 -12.45 -14.09
N VAL A 136 0.27 -12.46 -15.39
CA VAL A 136 1.54 -11.98 -15.96
C VAL A 136 1.68 -10.47 -15.76
N ALA A 137 0.66 -9.69 -16.13
CA ALA A 137 0.68 -8.24 -15.95
C ALA A 137 0.85 -7.84 -14.48
N ALA A 138 0.11 -8.51 -13.57
CA ALA A 138 0.23 -8.28 -12.14
C ALA A 138 1.63 -8.65 -11.61
N LYS A 139 2.25 -9.73 -12.11
CA LYS A 139 3.62 -10.10 -11.72
C LYS A 139 4.66 -9.08 -12.18
N GLU A 140 4.47 -8.50 -13.36
CA GLU A 140 5.37 -7.49 -13.92
C GLU A 140 5.18 -6.10 -13.28
N GLY A 141 4.12 -5.90 -12.51
CA GLY A 141 3.82 -4.59 -11.90
C GLY A 141 3.29 -3.57 -12.91
N THR A 142 2.68 -4.02 -14.01
CA THR A 142 2.27 -3.14 -15.12
C THR A 142 0.79 -2.76 -15.05
N GLY A 143 0.48 -1.48 -15.26
CA GLY A 143 -0.81 -0.89 -15.68
C GLY A 143 -2.03 -1.03 -14.76
N ILE A 144 -2.09 -2.05 -13.91
CA ILE A 144 -3.23 -2.40 -13.05
C ILE A 144 -2.79 -2.47 -11.58
N VAL A 145 -1.49 -2.60 -11.32
CA VAL A 145 -0.95 -2.66 -9.96
C VAL A 145 -0.80 -1.25 -9.41
N ASP A 146 -1.06 -1.09 -8.12
CA ASP A 146 -0.80 0.15 -7.38
C ASP A 146 0.65 0.61 -7.62
N PRO A 147 0.87 1.78 -8.23
CA PRO A 147 2.21 2.26 -8.58
C PRO A 147 3.06 2.57 -7.34
N ILE A 148 2.43 2.98 -6.23
CA ILE A 148 3.11 3.23 -4.96
C ILE A 148 3.62 1.90 -4.40
N LEU A 149 2.79 0.86 -4.43
CA LEU A 149 3.19 -0.47 -3.98
C LEU A 149 4.35 -1.03 -4.82
N VAL A 150 4.27 -0.88 -6.15
CA VAL A 150 5.36 -1.27 -7.07
C VAL A 150 6.64 -0.54 -6.70
N TRP A 151 6.58 0.78 -6.51
CA TRP A 151 7.74 1.58 -6.15
C TRP A 151 8.38 1.14 -4.83
N LYS A 152 7.56 0.98 -3.77
CA LYS A 152 8.04 0.59 -2.43
C LYS A 152 8.70 -0.79 -2.42
N LEU A 153 8.11 -1.76 -3.11
CA LEU A 153 8.61 -3.14 -3.11
C LEU A 153 9.76 -3.36 -4.09
N SER A 154 9.76 -2.68 -5.23
CA SER A 154 10.78 -2.90 -6.28
C SER A 154 12.16 -2.36 -5.91
N GLY A 155 12.25 -1.55 -4.85
CA GLY A 155 13.53 -1.11 -4.29
C GLY A 155 14.40 -0.37 -5.29
N ASN A 156 13.80 0.38 -6.22
CA ASN A 156 14.52 1.06 -7.28
C ASN A 156 15.40 2.16 -6.63
N THR A 157 16.65 1.80 -6.38
CA THR A 157 17.78 2.59 -5.83
C THR A 157 17.35 3.86 -5.10
N THR A 158 17.30 3.78 -3.76
CA THR A 158 17.11 4.96 -2.92
C THR A 158 18.10 6.04 -3.38
N SER A 159 17.56 7.17 -3.85
CA SER A 159 18.39 8.21 -4.43
C SER A 159 19.38 8.73 -3.39
N MET A 160 20.52 9.26 -3.84
CA MET A 160 21.49 9.83 -2.91
C MET A 160 20.89 11.00 -2.12
N GLU A 161 19.94 11.72 -2.70
CA GLU A 161 19.19 12.80 -2.07
C GLU A 161 18.36 12.26 -0.90
N LEU A 162 17.61 11.17 -1.07
CA LEU A 162 16.83 10.55 0.00
C LEU A 162 17.74 10.05 1.14
N LYS A 163 18.86 9.42 0.80
CA LYS A 163 19.84 8.95 1.80
C LYS A 163 20.45 10.12 2.58
N LYS A 164 20.84 11.20 1.89
CA LYS A 164 21.35 12.43 2.52
C LYS A 164 20.29 13.07 3.42
N LYS A 165 19.03 13.16 2.95
CA LYS A 165 17.91 13.72 3.72
C LYS A 165 17.68 12.95 5.01
N LEU A 166 17.49 11.62 4.93
CA LEU A 166 17.28 10.80 6.12
C LEU A 166 18.47 10.87 7.09
N THR A 167 19.71 10.87 6.56
CA THR A 167 20.91 10.99 7.40
C THR A 167 20.94 12.33 8.16
N LYS A 168 20.49 13.42 7.53
CA LYS A 168 20.35 14.74 8.20
C LYS A 168 19.29 14.73 9.29
N GLU A 169 18.15 14.08 9.06
CA GLU A 169 17.07 13.95 10.05
C GLU A 169 17.57 13.20 11.29
N ILE A 170 18.17 12.03 11.09
CA ILE A 170 18.75 11.22 12.19
C ILE A 170 19.86 12.00 12.92
N ALA A 171 20.69 12.73 12.19
CA ALA A 171 21.73 13.58 12.79
C ALA A 171 21.15 14.69 13.67
N ALA A 172 20.10 15.37 13.19
CA ALA A 172 19.41 16.43 13.91
C ALA A 172 18.78 15.91 15.21
N GLU A 173 18.09 14.76 15.17
CA GLU A 173 17.52 14.11 16.35
C GLU A 173 18.56 13.78 17.42
N ASN A 174 19.80 13.49 16.99
CA ASN A 174 20.91 13.12 17.87
C ASN A 174 21.88 14.28 18.17
N ASN A 175 21.56 15.51 17.74
CA ASN A 175 22.42 16.70 17.89
C ASN A 175 23.83 16.55 17.27
N ILE A 176 23.92 15.86 16.13
CA ILE A 176 25.17 15.62 15.39
C ILE A 176 25.24 16.60 14.21
N LEU A 177 26.38 17.26 14.03
CA LEU A 177 26.65 18.07 12.83
C LEU A 177 27.16 17.16 11.71
N VAL A 178 26.49 17.17 10.56
CA VAL A 178 26.89 16.38 9.39
C VAL A 178 27.10 17.30 8.20
N ASP A 179 28.26 17.16 7.56
CA ASP A 179 28.61 17.81 6.32
C ASP A 179 28.69 16.77 5.19
N PHE A 180 28.03 17.05 4.06
CA PHE A 180 28.04 16.21 2.86
C PHE A 180 28.88 16.81 1.72
N SER A 181 29.60 17.91 1.98
CA SER A 181 30.40 18.64 0.98
C SER A 181 31.51 17.79 0.34
N GLU A 182 31.91 16.69 0.97
CA GLU A 182 32.94 15.77 0.48
C GLU A 182 32.41 14.72 -0.52
N LEU A 183 31.09 14.64 -0.74
CA LEU A 183 30.48 13.64 -1.63
C LEU A 183 30.23 14.21 -3.03
N PRO A 184 30.54 13.47 -4.12
CA PRO A 184 30.23 13.91 -5.47
C PRO A 184 28.71 14.09 -5.64
N GLU A 185 28.31 15.23 -6.22
CA GLU A 185 26.93 15.47 -6.65
C GLU A 185 26.65 14.58 -7.86
N ALA A 186 25.66 13.69 -7.75
CA ALA A 186 25.21 12.89 -8.88
C ALA A 186 24.37 13.78 -9.81
N THR A 187 24.65 13.74 -11.11
CA THR A 187 23.83 14.41 -12.13
C THR A 187 22.49 13.69 -12.25
N GLU A 188 21.41 14.45 -12.05
CA GLU A 188 20.03 13.98 -12.11
C GLU A 188 19.65 13.60 -13.55
N ASP A 189 19.30 12.34 -13.77
CA ASP A 189 18.55 11.91 -14.94
C ASP A 189 17.42 10.97 -14.48
N GLY A 190 16.20 11.51 -14.32
CA GLY A 190 14.95 10.74 -14.40
C GLY A 190 14.16 10.43 -13.11
N SER A 191 13.99 11.38 -12.18
CA SER A 191 13.24 11.19 -10.91
C SER A 191 12.06 12.16 -10.70
N ASP A 192 11.48 12.72 -11.76
CA ASP A 192 10.46 13.78 -11.64
C ASP A 192 9.12 13.35 -11.01
N ILE A 193 8.74 12.07 -11.09
CA ILE A 193 7.50 11.56 -10.44
C ILE A 193 7.72 11.30 -8.93
N LEU A 194 8.98 11.09 -8.53
CA LEU A 194 9.38 10.54 -7.24
C LEU A 194 9.55 11.65 -6.18
N LEU A 195 10.00 12.83 -6.60
CA LEU A 195 10.11 14.01 -5.76
C LEU A 195 8.74 14.60 -5.40
N ASP A 196 7.76 14.53 -6.30
CA ASP A 196 6.41 15.08 -6.05
C ASP A 196 5.65 14.27 -4.98
N PHE A 197 5.78 12.94 -4.97
CA PHE A 197 5.15 12.11 -3.93
C PHE A 197 5.78 12.30 -2.54
N CYS A 198 7.12 12.37 -2.45
CA CYS A 198 7.81 12.65 -1.19
C CYS A 198 7.46 14.04 -0.64
N ARG A 199 7.35 15.07 -1.51
CA ARG A 199 6.91 16.42 -1.10
C ARG A 199 5.46 16.44 -0.61
N LEU A 200 4.57 15.63 -1.20
CA LEU A 200 3.17 15.55 -0.77
C LEU A 200 3.01 14.94 0.63
N GLN A 201 3.92 14.04 1.04
CA GLN A 201 3.90 13.45 2.38
C GLN A 201 4.43 14.43 3.45
N GLU A 202 5.31 15.37 3.09
CA GLU A 202 5.74 16.46 3.98
C GLU A 202 4.62 17.49 4.26
N ALA A 203 3.69 17.68 3.32
CA ALA A 203 2.58 18.62 3.48
C ALA A 203 1.51 18.17 4.49
N THR A 204 1.52 16.91 4.92
CA THR A 204 0.53 16.37 5.87
C THR A 204 0.97 16.38 7.33
N ASP A 205 2.26 16.59 7.63
CA ASP A 205 2.78 16.58 9.01
C ASP A 205 2.92 17.98 9.64
N GLU A 206 2.71 19.05 8.87
CA GLU A 206 2.58 20.41 9.43
C GLU A 206 1.13 20.72 9.82
N GLY A 207 0.70 20.10 10.92
CA GLY A 207 -0.37 20.62 11.77
C GLY A 207 -1.61 19.75 11.89
N ASN A 208 -1.70 18.98 12.98
CA ASN A 208 -2.61 19.27 14.09
C ASN A 208 -2.44 18.23 15.21
N ASN A 209 -1.95 18.65 16.37
CA ASN A 209 -2.04 17.88 17.59
C ASN A 209 -3.51 17.90 18.06
N ASN A 210 -4.24 16.81 17.88
CA ASN A 210 -5.35 16.42 18.76
C ASN A 210 -5.75 14.96 18.48
N VAL A 211 -5.41 14.08 19.41
CA VAL A 211 -6.00 12.74 19.53
C VAL A 211 -7.31 12.88 20.30
N PRO A 212 -8.39 12.20 19.87
CA PRO A 212 -9.28 11.61 20.85
C PRO A 212 -9.29 10.09 20.77
N ASP A 213 -9.25 9.51 21.96
CA ASP A 213 -9.29 8.10 22.31
C ASP A 213 -10.65 7.44 22.00
N SER A 214 -10.65 6.12 22.01
CA SER A 214 -11.78 5.24 21.72
C SER A 214 -12.81 5.16 22.87
N GLN A 215 -14.07 4.83 22.54
CA GLN A 215 -15.27 4.59 23.39
C GLN A 215 -16.20 5.83 23.49
N GLU A 216 -17.51 5.80 23.22
CA GLU A 216 -18.56 4.81 23.50
C GLU A 216 -19.63 4.66 22.39
N LEU A 217 -20.30 3.53 22.51
CA LEU A 217 -21.45 2.94 21.83
C LEU A 217 -22.81 3.67 22.01
N LEU A 218 -23.68 3.45 21.02
CA LEU A 218 -25.14 3.27 21.09
C LEU A 218 -26.06 4.45 21.48
N GLY A 219 -27.09 4.66 20.66
CA GLY A 219 -28.35 5.27 21.12
C GLY A 219 -29.02 6.18 20.09
N GLN A 220 -29.82 5.60 19.20
CA GLN A 220 -31.28 5.86 19.11
C GLN A 220 -31.72 7.18 18.47
N MET A 221 -32.18 7.05 17.23
CA MET A 221 -33.57 7.32 16.81
C MET A 221 -34.34 8.45 17.53
N SER A 222 -34.68 9.50 16.78
CA SER A 222 -36.03 10.06 16.81
C SER A 222 -36.37 10.74 15.49
N CYS A 223 -37.49 10.31 14.92
CA CYS A 223 -38.17 10.86 13.75
C CYS A 223 -38.60 12.30 13.98
N GLN A 224 -38.71 13.08 12.90
CA GLN A 224 -39.85 13.98 12.75
C GLN A 224 -40.16 14.18 11.27
N ASP A 225 -41.39 13.80 10.92
CA ASP A 225 -42.10 14.09 9.70
C ASP A 225 -42.37 15.60 9.56
N ASP A 226 -42.55 16.09 8.33
CA ASP A 226 -43.73 16.87 7.97
C ASP A 226 -43.92 16.88 6.43
N MET A 227 -45.18 16.63 6.05
CA MET A 227 -45.74 16.51 4.70
C MET A 227 -46.05 17.86 4.06
N ASP A 228 -46.07 17.92 2.72
CA ASP A 228 -47.26 18.21 1.88
C ASP A 228 -46.81 18.51 0.44
N GLU A 229 -47.19 17.68 -0.54
CA GLU A 229 -48.41 17.72 -1.39
C GLU A 229 -48.34 18.74 -2.55
N GLY A 230 -48.51 18.24 -3.78
CA GLY A 230 -48.65 19.07 -4.98
C GLY A 230 -48.50 18.27 -6.28
N SER A 231 -49.61 18.13 -7.00
CA SER A 231 -49.92 17.19 -8.09
C SER A 231 -49.46 17.57 -9.50
N GLU A 232 -49.57 16.59 -10.40
CA GLU A 232 -49.79 16.68 -11.87
C GLU A 232 -48.63 17.21 -12.74
N SER A 233 -48.39 16.76 -13.98
CA SER A 233 -48.98 15.78 -14.88
C SER A 233 -48.05 15.67 -16.11
N ASP A 234 -48.20 14.57 -16.86
CA ASP A 234 -48.13 14.50 -18.32
C ASP A 234 -46.79 14.48 -19.11
N ARG A 235 -46.70 13.40 -19.91
CA ARG A 235 -46.20 13.27 -21.30
C ARG A 235 -44.74 12.81 -21.53
N GLU A 236 -44.64 11.51 -21.79
CA GLU A 236 -44.39 10.95 -23.14
C GLU A 236 -43.42 11.73 -24.06
N CYS A 237 -42.22 11.19 -24.29
CA CYS A 237 -41.64 11.11 -25.64
C CYS A 237 -40.54 10.04 -25.73
N ALA A 238 -40.72 9.13 -26.69
CA ALA A 238 -39.74 8.14 -27.10
C ALA A 238 -38.66 8.74 -28.02
N HIS A 239 -37.53 8.03 -28.12
CA HIS A 239 -36.53 7.90 -29.20
C HIS A 239 -35.09 8.05 -28.64
N ARG A 240 -34.26 7.00 -28.56
CA ARG A 240 -33.66 6.16 -29.63
C ARG A 240 -32.60 6.94 -30.43
N TYR A 241 -31.32 6.69 -30.15
CA TYR A 241 -30.10 6.69 -31.00
C TYR A 241 -28.95 6.30 -30.04
N GLN A 242 -28.29 5.13 -30.06
CA GLN A 242 -27.53 4.44 -31.11
C GLN A 242 -26.55 5.37 -31.83
N PHE A 243 -25.30 5.37 -31.35
CA PHE A 243 -24.09 5.03 -32.11
C PHE A 243 -23.08 4.36 -31.17
#